data_AF-A0A6C0IT14-F1
#
_entry.id   AF-A0A6C0IT14-F1
#
_cell.length_a   1.000
_cell.length_b   1.000
_cell.length_c   1.000
_cell.angle_alpha   90.00
_cell.angle_beta   90.00
_cell.angle_gamma   90.00
#
_symmetry.space_group_name_H-M   'P 1'
#
loop_
_entity.id
_entity.type
_entity.pdbx_description
1 polymer ?
#
loop_
_entity_poly.entity_id
_entity_poly.type
_entity_poly.pdbx_seq_one_letter_code
_entity_poly.pdbx_strand_id
1 'polypeptide(L)'
;MREWLKYTPTEANIVKHSNHFVKIYYSILKEFEKYPDTKGIRTFTLLPHKHGFTQSHITICNAGLENTLKYIAKKLKVENSDVESGLVVKKFSENIEEYWRELFNINRYETKNKKFGFTILTDGKSIVLQMRKPKQPDTPIRE
;
A
#
# COMPACT_ATOMS: atom_id res chain seq x y z
N MET A 1 32.33 -15.38 -18.68
CA MET A 1 31.21 -15.38 -17.70
C MET A 1 31.17 -16.78 -17.09
N ARG A 2 30.98 -16.94 -15.77
CA ARG A 2 30.93 -18.31 -15.19
C ARG A 2 29.77 -19.08 -15.83
N GLU A 3 29.94 -20.36 -16.15
CA GLU A 3 28.97 -21.17 -16.94
C GLU A 3 27.55 -21.20 -16.34
N TRP A 4 27.44 -21.07 -15.02
CA TRP A 4 26.17 -21.04 -14.31
C TRP A 4 25.41 -19.71 -14.43
N LEU A 5 26.08 -18.61 -14.82
CA LEU A 5 25.48 -17.30 -15.03
C LEU A 5 25.28 -17.09 -16.54
N LYS A 6 24.15 -17.58 -17.06
CA LYS A 6 23.83 -17.56 -18.50
C LYS A 6 23.52 -16.16 -19.03
N TYR A 7 23.02 -15.28 -18.16
CA TYR A 7 22.64 -13.91 -18.49
C TYR A 7 23.34 -12.92 -17.57
N THR A 8 23.82 -11.81 -18.14
CA THR A 8 24.32 -10.69 -17.34
C THR A 8 23.18 -10.11 -16.50
N PRO A 9 23.36 -9.88 -15.19
CA PRO A 9 22.33 -9.35 -14.29
C PRO A 9 22.09 -7.85 -14.51
N THR A 10 21.46 -7.52 -15.64
CA THR A 10 20.90 -6.19 -15.92
C THR A 10 19.42 -6.16 -15.56
N GLU A 11 18.83 -4.99 -15.28
CA GLU A 11 17.41 -4.87 -14.93
C GLU A 11 16.50 -5.56 -15.97
N ALA A 12 16.75 -5.31 -17.26
CA ALA A 12 15.99 -5.92 -18.34
C ALA A 12 16.08 -7.46 -18.34
N ASN A 13 17.27 -8.01 -18.13
CA ASN A 13 17.46 -9.47 -18.08
C ASN A 13 16.87 -10.08 -16.82
N ILE A 14 16.95 -9.39 -15.68
CA ILE A 14 16.38 -9.85 -14.41
C ILE A 14 14.87 -9.98 -14.53
N VAL A 15 14.20 -8.99 -15.15
CA VAL A 15 12.75 -9.04 -15.39
C VAL A 15 12.39 -10.17 -16.36
N LYS A 16 13.13 -10.30 -17.47
CA LYS A 16 12.86 -11.29 -18.53
C LYS A 16 13.19 -12.73 -18.13
N HIS A 17 14.16 -12.92 -17.25
CA HIS A 17 14.70 -14.24 -16.87
C HIS A 17 14.69 -14.44 -15.35
N SER A 18 13.67 -13.94 -14.65
CA SER A 18 13.55 -13.96 -13.19
C SER A 18 13.82 -15.34 -12.57
N ASN A 19 13.26 -16.41 -13.15
CA ASN A 19 13.48 -17.79 -12.70
C ASN A 19 14.96 -18.21 -12.68
N HIS A 20 15.76 -17.77 -13.66
CA HIS A 20 17.19 -18.06 -13.70
C HIS A 20 17.93 -17.42 -12.52
N PHE A 21 17.69 -16.13 -12.28
CA PHE A 21 18.34 -15.38 -11.21
C PHE A 21 17.91 -15.85 -9.83
N VAL A 22 16.63 -16.22 -9.63
CA VAL A 22 16.13 -16.79 -8.37
C VAL A 22 16.83 -18.11 -8.03
N LYS A 23 17.07 -18.99 -9.01
CA LYS A 23 17.78 -20.28 -8.79
C LYS A 23 19.26 -20.10 -8.44
N ILE A 24 19.93 -19.16 -9.10
CA ILE A 24 21.31 -18.78 -8.78
C ILE A 24 21.38 -18.25 -7.36
N TYR A 25 20.46 -17.34 -7.04
CA TYR A 25 20.38 -16.72 -5.73
C TYR A 25 20.20 -17.77 -4.61
N TYR A 26 19.27 -18.69 -4.79
CA TYR A 26 19.07 -19.80 -3.87
C TYR A 26 20.33 -20.64 -3.67
N SER A 27 21.06 -20.93 -4.76
CA SER A 27 22.33 -21.67 -4.69
C SER A 27 23.40 -20.93 -3.90
N ILE A 28 23.51 -19.60 -4.08
CA ILE A 28 24.45 -18.76 -3.32
C ILE A 28 24.08 -18.76 -1.83
N LEU A 29 22.79 -18.58 -1.51
CA LEU A 29 22.32 -18.61 -0.13
C LEU A 29 22.60 -19.94 0.55
N LYS A 30 22.29 -21.06 -0.10
CA LYS A 30 22.54 -22.41 0.42
C LYS A 30 24.02 -22.63 0.74
N GLU A 31 24.92 -22.03 -0.04
CA GLU A 31 26.36 -22.11 0.23
C GLU A 31 26.75 -21.26 1.44
N PHE A 32 26.18 -20.07 1.58
CA PHE A 32 26.49 -19.14 2.68
C PHE A 32 25.94 -19.65 4.02
N GLU A 33 24.78 -20.31 4.00
CA GLU A 33 24.17 -20.93 5.18
C GLU A 33 25.05 -22.02 5.82
N LYS A 34 25.97 -22.63 5.08
CA LYS A 34 26.93 -23.61 5.63
C LYS A 34 27.96 -22.98 6.57
N TYR A 35 28.13 -21.65 6.50
CA TYR A 35 29.19 -20.92 7.21
C TYR A 35 28.63 -19.75 8.02
N PRO A 36 27.73 -20.02 9.00
CA PRO A 36 27.00 -18.97 9.70
C PRO A 36 27.91 -18.04 10.53
N ASP A 37 29.02 -18.57 11.06
CA ASP A 37 29.91 -17.85 11.98
C ASP A 37 31.18 -17.28 11.30
N THR A 38 31.26 -17.37 9.97
CA THR A 38 32.43 -16.90 9.22
C THR A 38 32.39 -15.38 9.08
N LYS A 39 33.40 -14.71 9.64
CA LYS A 39 33.55 -13.25 9.59
C LYS A 39 33.56 -12.75 8.13
N GLY A 40 32.51 -12.00 7.76
CA GLY A 40 32.34 -11.42 6.42
C GLY A 40 31.27 -12.09 5.55
N ILE A 41 30.79 -13.28 5.93
CA ILE A 41 29.64 -13.92 5.29
C ILE A 41 28.38 -13.48 6.04
N ARG A 42 27.43 -12.86 5.33
CA ARG A 42 26.09 -12.53 5.87
C ARG A 42 25.04 -13.22 5.02
N THR A 43 24.19 -14.01 5.68
CA THR A 43 22.94 -14.47 5.08
C THR A 43 22.01 -13.28 4.90
N PHE A 44 21.34 -13.21 3.76
CA PHE A 44 20.39 -12.15 3.44
C PHE A 44 19.15 -12.78 2.82
N THR A 45 17.99 -12.18 3.04
CA THR A 45 16.71 -12.74 2.58
C THR A 45 16.09 -11.74 1.60
N LEU A 46 15.66 -12.22 0.42
CA LEU A 46 14.93 -11.40 -0.56
C LEU A 46 13.61 -10.88 0.01
N LEU A 47 12.94 -11.72 0.78
CA LEU A 47 11.75 -11.34 1.51
C LEU A 47 12.18 -10.67 2.81
N PRO A 48 11.60 -9.54 3.18
CA PRO A 48 11.84 -8.96 4.49
C PRO A 48 11.31 -9.92 5.56
N HIS A 49 12.17 -10.80 6.08
CA HIS A 49 12.00 -11.50 7.36
C HIS A 49 12.38 -10.60 8.53
N LYS A 50 12.35 -9.27 8.33
CA LYS A 50 12.27 -8.39 9.48
C LYS A 50 10.94 -8.69 10.15
N HIS A 51 10.99 -9.31 11.33
CA HIS A 51 9.90 -9.34 12.31
C HIS A 51 9.26 -7.95 12.57
N GLY A 52 9.83 -6.85 12.05
CA GLY A 52 9.26 -5.50 12.07
C GLY A 52 8.44 -5.08 10.83
N PHE A 53 8.37 -5.86 9.75
CA PHE A 53 7.48 -5.57 8.61
C PHE A 53 6.44 -6.67 8.43
N THR A 54 5.61 -6.87 9.44
CA THR A 54 4.24 -7.35 9.20
C THR A 54 3.43 -6.13 8.78
N GLN A 55 3.09 -6.03 7.49
CA GLN A 55 2.04 -5.12 7.02
C GLN A 55 0.71 -5.63 7.56
N SER A 56 0.53 -5.48 8.88
CA SER A 56 -0.62 -6.01 9.60
C SER A 56 -1.87 -5.26 9.18
N HIS A 57 -1.76 -3.96 8.91
CA HIS A 57 -2.90 -3.15 8.50
C HIS A 57 -2.47 -2.07 7.50
N ILE A 58 -3.24 -1.94 6.42
CA ILE A 58 -3.18 -0.89 5.41
C ILE A 58 -4.11 0.22 5.86
N THR A 59 -3.56 1.40 6.08
CA THR A 59 -4.35 2.60 6.39
C THR A 59 -4.70 3.33 5.10
N ILE A 60 -5.98 3.47 4.81
CA ILE A 60 -6.52 4.32 3.75
C ILE A 60 -6.99 5.61 4.40
N CYS A 61 -6.17 6.66 4.32
CA CYS A 61 -6.50 8.02 4.73
C CYS A 61 -6.89 8.89 3.52
N ASN A 62 -7.23 10.16 3.73
CA ASN A 62 -7.55 11.09 2.64
C ASN A 62 -6.49 11.14 1.54
N ALA A 63 -5.22 11.30 1.90
CA ALA A 63 -4.13 11.32 0.92
C ALA A 63 -3.96 9.97 0.21
N GLY A 64 -4.18 8.86 0.94
CA GLY A 64 -4.15 7.51 0.37
C GLY A 64 -5.25 7.33 -0.67
N LEU A 65 -6.49 7.67 -0.31
CA LEU A 65 -7.63 7.59 -1.21
C LEU A 65 -7.45 8.50 -2.44
N GLU A 66 -7.04 9.75 -2.24
CA GLU A 66 -6.79 10.70 -3.34
C GLU A 66 -5.76 10.16 -4.34
N ASN A 67 -4.63 9.64 -3.85
CA ASN A 67 -3.59 9.07 -4.70
C ASN A 67 -4.05 7.81 -5.43
N THR A 68 -4.80 6.94 -4.76
CA THR A 68 -5.39 5.75 -5.39
C THR A 68 -6.35 6.16 -6.51
N LEU A 69 -7.23 7.14 -6.28
CA LEU A 69 -8.16 7.64 -7.30
C LEU A 69 -7.41 8.28 -8.47
N LYS A 70 -6.38 9.10 -8.22
CA LYS A 70 -5.53 9.67 -9.27
C LYS A 70 -4.82 8.60 -10.10
N TYR A 71 -4.31 7.56 -9.45
CA TYR A 71 -3.65 6.44 -10.12
C TYR A 71 -4.64 5.68 -11.01
N ILE A 72 -5.83 5.36 -10.51
CA ILE A 72 -6.89 4.69 -11.27
C ILE A 72 -7.31 5.56 -12.47
N ALA A 73 -7.56 6.85 -12.25
CA ALA A 73 -7.91 7.78 -13.32
C ALA A 73 -6.83 7.85 -14.40
N LYS A 74 -5.54 7.90 -14.01
CA LYS A 74 -4.41 7.86 -14.96
C LYS A 74 -4.39 6.56 -15.75
N LYS A 75 -4.59 5.42 -15.11
CA LYS A 75 -4.59 4.11 -15.78
C LYS A 75 -5.73 4.01 -16.80
N LEU A 76 -6.94 4.44 -16.43
CA LEU A 76 -8.11 4.45 -17.31
C LEU A 76 -7.93 5.36 -18.53
N LYS A 77 -7.26 6.52 -18.38
CA LYS A 77 -6.92 7.41 -19.50
C LYS A 77 -5.88 6.81 -20.45
N VAL A 78 -4.94 6.03 -19.94
CA VAL A 78 -3.93 5.37 -20.77
C VAL A 78 -4.54 4.21 -21.57
N GLU A 79 -5.55 3.54 -21.02
CA GLU A 79 -6.26 2.45 -21.71
C GLU A 79 -7.33 2.95 -22.70
N ASN A 80 -7.91 4.14 -22.49
CA ASN A 80 -8.95 4.72 -23.34
C ASN A 80 -8.47 6.05 -23.93
N SER A 81 -7.77 5.98 -25.07
CA SER A 81 -7.10 7.11 -25.74
C SER A 81 -8.01 8.31 -26.07
N ASP A 82 -9.34 8.12 -26.13
CA ASP A 82 -10.31 9.15 -26.56
C ASP A 82 -11.45 9.41 -25.56
N VAL A 83 -11.41 8.82 -24.35
CA VAL A 83 -12.48 9.03 -23.35
C VAL A 83 -11.91 9.80 -22.17
N GLU A 84 -12.35 11.06 -22.04
CA GLU A 84 -12.07 11.88 -20.87
C GLU A 84 -12.59 11.12 -19.64
N SER A 85 -11.69 10.52 -18.86
CA SER A 85 -12.11 9.76 -17.68
C SER A 85 -12.96 10.67 -16.80
N GLY A 86 -14.24 10.36 -16.63
CA GLY A 86 -15.17 11.15 -15.80
C GLY A 86 -14.71 11.32 -14.35
N LEU A 87 -13.69 10.55 -13.93
CA LEU A 87 -12.96 10.72 -12.68
C LEU A 87 -11.96 11.90 -12.77
N VAL A 88 -12.48 13.12 -12.78
CA VAL A 88 -11.67 14.32 -12.61
C VAL A 88 -11.44 14.51 -11.11
N VAL A 89 -10.33 13.97 -10.57
CA VAL A 89 -9.88 14.20 -9.17
C VAL A 89 -9.37 15.63 -8.96
N LYS A 90 -9.92 16.62 -9.68
CA LYS A 90 -9.71 18.03 -9.36
C LYS A 90 -10.67 18.34 -8.22
N LYS A 91 -10.17 18.94 -7.15
CA LYS A 91 -10.94 19.34 -5.95
C LYS A 91 -11.34 18.19 -5.00
N PHE A 92 -10.53 17.14 -4.90
CA PHE A 92 -10.73 16.12 -3.86
C PHE A 92 -10.87 16.74 -2.46
N SER A 93 -10.08 17.79 -2.15
CA SER A 93 -10.15 18.53 -0.89
C SER A 93 -11.49 19.20 -0.60
N GLU A 94 -12.25 19.59 -1.63
CA GLU A 94 -13.57 20.23 -1.48
C GLU A 94 -14.66 19.18 -1.28
N ASN A 95 -14.51 17.99 -1.90
CA ASN A 95 -15.53 16.94 -1.94
C ASN A 95 -15.14 15.65 -1.19
N ILE A 96 -14.23 15.74 -0.21
CA ILE A 96 -13.69 14.57 0.53
C ILE A 96 -14.83 13.68 1.02
N GLU A 97 -15.85 14.30 1.60
CA GLU A 97 -16.96 13.58 2.24
C GLU A 97 -17.84 12.83 1.26
N GLU A 98 -18.10 13.42 0.09
CA GLU A 98 -18.87 12.79 -0.99
C GLU A 98 -18.16 11.52 -1.47
N TYR A 99 -16.86 11.60 -1.78
CA TYR A 99 -16.08 10.44 -2.21
C TYR A 99 -16.12 9.29 -1.20
N TRP A 100 -15.93 9.58 0.09
CA TRP A 100 -15.98 8.54 1.11
C TRP A 100 -17.37 7.91 1.23
N ARG A 101 -18.43 8.72 1.17
CA ARG A 101 -19.81 8.25 1.34
C ARG A 101 -20.29 7.44 0.14
N GLU A 102 -19.96 7.85 -1.08
CA GLU A 102 -20.31 7.13 -2.31
C GLU A 102 -19.55 5.81 -2.43
N LEU A 103 -18.24 5.80 -2.18
CA LEU A 103 -17.40 4.61 -2.38
C LEU A 103 -17.62 3.53 -1.30
N PHE A 104 -17.90 3.93 -0.06
CA PHE A 104 -17.89 3.00 1.08
C PHE A 104 -19.21 2.95 1.87
N ASN A 105 -20.25 3.69 1.46
CA ASN A 105 -21.55 3.75 2.13
C ASN A 105 -21.44 3.98 3.66
N ILE A 106 -20.61 4.95 4.03
CA ILE A 106 -20.23 5.23 5.42
C ILE A 106 -21.43 5.61 6.30
N ASN A 107 -22.48 6.19 5.72
CA ASN A 107 -23.69 6.65 6.41
C ASN A 107 -24.31 5.56 7.30
N ARG A 108 -24.21 4.30 6.89
CA ARG A 108 -24.76 3.15 7.64
C ARG A 108 -24.10 2.94 9.00
N TYR A 109 -22.85 3.38 9.17
CA TYR A 109 -22.05 3.13 10.37
C TYR A 109 -21.94 4.34 11.29
N GLU A 110 -22.34 5.52 10.82
CA GLU A 110 -22.38 6.72 11.65
C GLU A 110 -23.55 6.69 12.65
N THR A 111 -23.34 7.30 13.80
CA THR A 111 -24.38 7.52 14.81
C THR A 111 -24.41 9.00 15.20
N LYS A 112 -25.42 9.42 15.96
CA LYS A 112 -25.52 10.81 16.48
C LYS A 112 -24.25 11.25 17.22
N ASN A 113 -23.58 10.31 17.89
CA ASN A 113 -22.42 10.58 18.76
C ASN A 113 -21.08 10.13 18.18
N LYS A 114 -21.06 9.50 17.00
CA LYS A 114 -19.84 9.01 16.34
C LYS A 114 -19.93 9.27 14.84
N LYS A 115 -19.05 10.13 14.35
CA LYS A 115 -18.88 10.46 12.93
C LYS A 115 -17.65 9.79 12.37
N PHE A 116 -17.62 9.58 11.06
CA PHE A 116 -16.49 8.95 10.41
C PHE A 116 -15.25 9.85 10.47
N GLY A 117 -14.09 9.24 10.73
CA GLY A 117 -12.81 9.91 10.91
C GLY A 117 -11.99 10.04 9.63
N PHE A 118 -12.56 9.73 8.45
CA PHE A 118 -11.88 9.75 7.15
C PHE A 118 -10.66 8.84 7.09
N THR A 119 -10.75 7.68 7.74
CA THR A 119 -9.68 6.68 7.77
C THR A 119 -10.25 5.28 7.91
N ILE A 120 -9.81 4.39 7.03
CA ILE A 120 -10.09 2.95 7.07
C ILE A 120 -8.78 2.20 7.29
N LEU A 121 -8.80 1.20 8.16
CA LEU A 121 -7.70 0.27 8.39
C LEU A 121 -8.13 -1.11 7.90
N THR A 122 -7.30 -1.80 7.13
CA THR A 122 -7.60 -3.17 6.67
C THR A 122 -6.36 -4.05 6.59
N ASP A 123 -6.45 -5.30 7.02
CA ASP A 123 -5.41 -6.32 6.87
C ASP A 123 -5.61 -7.19 5.61
N GLY A 124 -6.57 -6.82 4.75
CA GLY A 124 -7.01 -7.60 3.59
C GLY A 124 -8.04 -8.69 3.92
N LYS A 125 -8.36 -8.93 5.20
CA LYS A 125 -9.42 -9.88 5.64
C LYS A 125 -10.55 -9.18 6.39
N SER A 126 -10.21 -8.16 7.15
CA SER A 126 -11.07 -7.39 8.04
C SER A 126 -10.92 -5.89 7.74
N ILE A 127 -11.96 -5.14 8.08
CA ILE A 127 -12.02 -3.70 7.85
C ILE A 127 -12.42 -3.03 9.16
N VAL A 128 -11.63 -2.03 9.57
CA VAL A 128 -11.89 -1.18 10.73
C VAL A 128 -12.11 0.25 10.25
N LEU A 129 -13.29 0.78 10.55
CA LEU A 129 -13.66 2.18 10.30
C LEU A 129 -13.26 3.02 11.51
N GLN A 130 -12.41 4.02 11.32
CA GLN A 130 -12.05 4.91 12.41
C GLN A 130 -13.17 5.94 12.62
N MET A 131 -13.75 5.97 13.81
CA MET A 131 -14.84 6.89 14.17
C MET A 131 -14.35 7.94 15.16
N ARG A 132 -14.82 9.17 15.04
CA ARG A 132 -14.51 10.31 15.92
C ARG A 132 -15.77 10.77 16.64
N LYS A 133 -15.64 11.12 17.92
CA LYS A 133 -16.70 11.83 18.65
C LYS A 133 -16.73 13.28 18.17
N PRO A 134 -17.89 13.85 17.80
CA PRO A 134 -17.97 15.27 17.48
C PRO A 134 -17.53 16.11 18.69
N LYS A 135 -16.83 17.22 18.45
CA LYS A 135 -16.46 18.16 19.52
C LYS A 135 -17.75 18.63 20.20
N GLN A 136 -17.81 18.50 21.53
CA GLN A 136 -18.91 19.09 22.28
C GLN A 136 -18.81 20.61 22.17
N PRO A 137 -19.94 21.32 22.03
CA PRO A 137 -19.93 22.77 22.08
C PRO A 137 -19.32 23.23 23.41
N ASP A 138 -18.52 24.30 23.38
CA ASP A 138 -17.92 24.86 24.58
C ASP A 138 -19.04 25.16 25.59
N THR A 139 -18.88 24.62 26.80
CA THR A 139 -19.85 24.88 27.86
C THR A 139 -19.73 26.36 28.22
N PRO A 140 -20.81 27.16 28.15
CA PRO A 140 -20.73 28.56 28.54
C PRO A 140 -20.27 28.62 29.99
N ILE A 141 -19.20 29.38 30.23
CA ILE A 141 -18.69 29.68 31.57
C ILE A 141 -19.85 30.39 32.28
N ARG A 142 -20.36 29.80 33.36
CA ARG A 142 -21.37 30.45 34.21
C ARG A 142 -20.64 31.54 35.01
N GLU A 143 -21.01 32.80 34.77
CA GLU A 143 -20.72 33.93 35.66
C GLU A 143 -21.50 33.81 36.98
#